data_AF-A0A931WUG1-F1
#
_entry.id   AF-A0A931WUG1-F1
#
_cell.length_a   1.000
_cell.length_b   1.000
_cell.length_c   1.000
_cell.angle_alpha   90.00
_cell.angle_beta   90.00
_cell.angle_gamma   90.00
#
_symmetry.space_group_name_H-M   'P 1'
#
loop_
_entity.id
_entity.type
_entity.pdbx_description
1 polymer ?
#
loop_
_entity_poly.entity_id
_entity_poly.type
_entity_poly.pdbx_seq_one_letter_code
_entity_poly.pdbx_strand_id
1 'polypeptide(L)'
;MEGRYPAGILLILADLKGQDEARLLEWLYASHLPAALAAGPISAALFYRNAGRTAELPARDTPIKYLFVYEVARRPLRRGLSEAEDFFRSNLGSKGAPALLPRHVVPYQKEGPAFTTELTGRPVRGLDAVFTNCSDPAREEEFDRWYNLLHANEVLDSRMFHTAYRFHNVRRDQQPSRHLALYETDLNVVDALDRHLNSPSRAQRFYVNTLARVMRGAFVSLRP
;
A
#
# COMPACT_ATOMS: atom_id res chain seq x y z
N MET A 1 0.04 -1.27 8.72
CA MET A 1 -0.57 -0.28 9.62
C MET A 1 -1.11 -0.93 10.88
N GLU A 2 -1.32 -2.26 10.88
CA GLU A 2 -1.52 -3.07 12.08
C GLU A 2 -2.74 -2.62 12.89
N GLY A 3 -3.84 -2.35 12.20
CA GLY A 3 -5.04 -1.79 12.81
C GLY A 3 -4.97 -0.30 13.13
N ARG A 4 -3.82 0.38 12.97
CA ARG A 4 -3.77 1.86 13.01
C ARG A 4 -4.38 2.43 11.75
N TYR A 5 -5.06 3.57 11.85
CA TYR A 5 -5.69 4.25 10.72
C TYR A 5 -5.09 5.65 10.53
N PRO A 6 -3.90 5.76 9.91
CA PRO A 6 -3.26 7.06 9.71
C PRO A 6 -4.12 7.95 8.79
N ALA A 7 -4.06 9.27 9.02
CA ALA A 7 -4.79 10.24 8.21
C ALA A 7 -4.25 10.32 6.78
N GLY A 8 -2.97 10.02 6.57
CA GLY A 8 -2.38 9.83 5.26
C GLY A 8 -1.13 8.97 5.32
N ILE A 9 -0.69 8.53 4.15
CA ILE A 9 0.51 7.72 3.98
C ILE A 9 1.33 8.26 2.80
N LEU A 10 2.64 8.12 2.87
CA LEU A 10 3.49 8.14 1.67
C LEU A 10 3.75 6.69 1.28
N LEU A 11 3.28 6.31 0.08
CA LEU A 11 3.50 4.98 -0.47
C LEU A 11 4.59 5.03 -1.54
N ILE A 12 5.57 4.14 -1.43
CA ILE A 12 6.65 4.04 -2.39
C ILE A 12 6.75 2.62 -2.92
N LEU A 13 6.69 2.51 -4.25
CA LEU A 13 6.94 1.29 -4.99
C LEU A 13 8.33 1.39 -5.59
N ALA A 14 9.20 0.44 -5.28
CA ALA A 14 10.60 0.52 -5.67
C ALA A 14 11.15 -0.82 -6.14
N ASP A 15 12.22 -0.71 -6.92
CA ASP A 15 13.11 -1.80 -7.28
C ASP A 15 14.48 -1.54 -6.64
N LEU A 16 15.37 -2.52 -6.72
CA LEU A 16 16.75 -2.42 -6.27
C LEU A 16 17.66 -2.65 -7.48
N LYS A 17 18.53 -1.67 -7.77
CA LYS A 17 19.58 -1.85 -8.77
C LYS A 17 20.62 -2.82 -8.19
N GLY A 18 20.80 -3.95 -8.85
CA GLY A 18 21.58 -5.08 -8.33
C GLY A 18 20.72 -6.02 -7.49
N GLN A 19 21.36 -6.91 -6.71
CA GLN A 19 20.67 -7.96 -5.95
C GLN A 19 21.11 -8.04 -4.48
N ASP A 20 21.61 -6.95 -3.90
CA ASP A 20 22.08 -6.94 -2.52
C ASP A 20 20.96 -6.56 -1.53
N GLU A 21 20.01 -7.48 -1.36
CA GLU A 21 18.90 -7.32 -0.42
C GLU A 21 19.39 -7.24 1.03
N ALA A 22 20.47 -7.95 1.37
CA ALA A 22 21.05 -7.91 2.72
C ALA A 22 21.50 -6.49 3.08
N ARG A 23 22.22 -5.83 2.16
CA ARG A 23 22.62 -4.43 2.35
C ARG A 23 21.43 -3.48 2.40
N LEU A 24 20.37 -3.73 1.62
CA LEU A 24 19.15 -2.95 1.73
C LEU A 24 18.55 -3.06 3.13
N LEU A 25 18.39 -4.28 3.65
CA LEU A 25 17.81 -4.50 4.99
C LEU A 25 18.69 -3.90 6.09
N GLU A 26 20.01 -4.06 6.00
CA GLU A 26 20.96 -3.44 6.93
C GLU A 26 20.79 -1.91 6.94
N TRP A 27 20.83 -1.26 5.77
CA TRP A 27 20.63 0.18 5.68
C TRP A 27 19.24 0.62 6.17
N LEU A 28 18.19 -0.16 5.84
CA LEU A 28 16.82 0.14 6.24
C LEU A 28 16.69 0.23 7.75
N TYR A 29 17.21 -0.77 8.46
CA TYR A 29 17.04 -0.88 9.90
C TYR A 29 18.09 -0.10 10.70
N ALA A 30 19.34 -0.07 10.23
CA ALA A 30 20.41 0.61 10.96
C ALA A 30 20.43 2.14 10.76
N SER A 31 19.88 2.65 9.64
CA SER A 31 20.02 4.07 9.29
C SER A 31 18.70 4.71 8.86
N HIS A 32 18.00 4.12 7.89
CA HIS A 32 16.85 4.77 7.27
C HIS A 32 15.65 4.89 8.21
N LEU A 33 15.24 3.79 8.87
CA LEU A 33 14.08 3.75 9.75
C LEU A 33 14.24 4.71 10.96
N PRO A 34 15.36 4.70 11.71
CA PRO A 34 15.57 5.68 12.78
C PRO A 34 15.48 7.13 12.28
N ALA A 35 16.10 7.43 11.13
CA ALA A 35 16.05 8.77 10.55
C ALA A 35 14.64 9.18 10.12
N ALA A 36 13.86 8.25 9.54
CA ALA A 36 12.48 8.48 9.13
C ALA A 36 11.60 8.84 10.32
N LEU A 37 11.71 8.08 11.41
CA LEU A 37 10.96 8.34 12.65
C LEU A 37 11.38 9.64 13.34
N ALA A 38 12.65 10.04 13.19
CA ALA A 38 13.16 11.31 13.71
C ALA A 38 12.81 12.54 12.84
N ALA A 39 12.40 12.34 11.58
CA ALA A 39 12.14 13.43 10.63
C ALA A 39 10.97 14.34 11.06
N GLY A 40 10.07 13.85 11.91
CA GLY A 40 8.93 14.60 12.45
C GLY A 40 7.57 14.27 11.83
N PRO A 41 7.38 14.24 10.49
CA PRO A 41 6.06 14.00 9.91
C PRO A 41 5.64 12.53 9.90
N ILE A 42 6.61 11.60 9.94
CA ILE A 42 6.42 10.16 9.84
C ILE A 42 6.24 9.58 11.24
N SER A 43 5.09 8.94 11.51
CA SER A 43 4.80 8.30 12.80
C SER A 43 5.12 6.81 12.82
N ALA A 44 5.16 6.17 11.65
CA ALA A 44 5.58 4.78 11.50
C ALA A 44 6.06 4.53 10.07
N ALA A 45 6.91 3.52 9.89
CA ALA A 45 7.33 3.06 8.57
C ALA A 45 7.25 1.54 8.50
N LEU A 46 6.78 1.03 7.38
CA LEU A 46 6.54 -0.39 7.13
C LEU A 46 7.15 -0.75 5.79
N PHE A 47 7.90 -1.85 5.76
CA PHE A 47 8.61 -2.30 4.57
C PHE A 47 8.16 -3.70 4.21
N TYR A 48 7.94 -3.92 2.92
CA TYR A 48 7.49 -5.19 2.40
C TYR A 48 8.25 -5.54 1.11
N ARG A 49 8.38 -6.83 0.86
CA ARG A 49 8.93 -7.41 -0.37
C ARG A 49 7.81 -8.08 -1.16
N ASN A 50 7.80 -7.90 -2.46
CA ASN A 50 6.84 -8.53 -3.35
C ASN A 50 6.98 -10.06 -3.28
N ALA A 51 5.85 -10.76 -3.17
CA ALA A 51 5.79 -12.22 -3.08
C ALA A 51 5.96 -12.95 -4.43
N GLY A 52 6.16 -12.22 -5.53
CA GLY A 52 6.68 -12.77 -6.79
C GLY A 52 5.65 -13.41 -7.74
N ARG A 53 4.34 -13.36 -7.43
CA ARG A 53 3.29 -13.93 -8.32
C ARG A 53 2.22 -12.96 -8.81
N THR A 54 2.05 -11.79 -8.21
CA THR A 54 0.81 -11.00 -8.40
C THR A 54 1.00 -9.50 -8.66
N ALA A 55 2.23 -9.04 -8.93
CA ALA A 55 2.39 -7.72 -9.52
C ALA A 55 1.98 -7.75 -11.00
N GLU A 56 0.67 -7.79 -11.24
CA GLU A 56 0.08 -7.39 -12.51
C GLU A 56 0.34 -5.88 -12.66
N LEU A 57 1.55 -5.54 -13.09
CA LEU A 57 1.83 -4.26 -13.70
C LEU A 57 1.55 -4.38 -15.19
N PRO A 58 1.09 -3.30 -15.85
CA PRO A 58 1.10 -3.24 -17.31
C PRO A 58 2.55 -3.33 -17.81
N ALA A 59 2.95 -4.54 -18.22
CA ALA A 59 4.01 -4.91 -19.18
C ALA A 59 5.19 -3.93 -19.37
N ARG A 60 5.86 -3.48 -18.29
CA ARG A 60 7.17 -2.80 -18.38
C ARG A 60 8.19 -3.54 -17.52
N ASP A 61 8.84 -4.53 -18.15
CA ASP A 61 10.16 -5.19 -17.97
C ASP A 61 10.83 -5.36 -16.59
N THR A 62 10.27 -4.92 -15.46
CA THR A 62 10.79 -5.32 -14.15
C THR A 62 9.71 -5.29 -13.07
N PRO A 63 9.45 -6.40 -12.36
CA PRO A 63 8.48 -6.40 -11.27
C PRO A 63 8.94 -5.47 -10.15
N ILE A 64 8.02 -4.64 -9.64
CA ILE A 64 8.24 -3.88 -8.39
C ILE A 64 8.62 -4.88 -7.30
N LYS A 65 9.80 -4.74 -6.70
CA LYS A 65 10.29 -5.68 -5.69
C LYS A 65 9.89 -5.29 -4.28
N TYR A 66 9.72 -4.01 -4.02
CA TYR A 66 9.53 -3.50 -2.66
C TYR A 66 8.40 -2.49 -2.58
N LEU A 67 7.73 -2.51 -1.44
CA LEU A 67 6.71 -1.56 -1.04
C LEU A 67 7.11 -0.97 0.31
N PHE A 68 7.12 0.36 0.38
CA PHE A 68 7.37 1.12 1.59
C PHE A 68 6.12 1.93 1.89
N VAL A 69 5.69 1.91 3.13
CA VAL A 69 4.53 2.67 3.61
C VAL A 69 4.96 3.48 4.82
N TYR A 70 4.96 4.79 4.67
CA TYR A 70 5.20 5.73 5.77
C TYR A 70 3.87 6.29 6.24
N GLU A 71 3.51 6.03 7.50
CA GLU A 71 2.33 6.62 8.13
C GLU A 71 2.64 8.08 8.48
N VAL A 72 1.78 9.02 8.06
CA VAL A 72 1.98 10.46 8.27
C VAL A 72 0.92 11.00 9.22
N ALA A 73 1.38 11.52 10.37
CA ALA A 73 0.51 12.01 11.44
C ALA A 73 0.49 13.54 11.59
N ARG A 74 1.40 14.25 10.89
CA ARG A 74 1.54 15.71 11.04
C ARG A 74 0.33 16.48 10.53
N ARG A 75 0.00 17.58 11.21
CA ARG A 75 -0.98 18.58 10.77
C ARG A 75 -0.27 19.89 10.37
N PRO A 76 -0.69 20.55 9.27
CA PRO A 76 -1.68 20.09 8.29
C PRO A 76 -1.17 18.91 7.45
N LEU A 77 -2.06 17.96 7.12
CA LEU A 77 -1.68 16.67 6.50
C LEU A 77 -0.91 16.85 5.18
N ARG A 78 -1.35 17.78 4.31
CA ARG A 78 -0.66 18.06 3.04
C ARG A 78 0.80 18.46 3.23
N ARG A 79 1.10 19.25 4.25
CA ARG A 79 2.46 19.63 4.60
C ARG A 79 3.26 18.42 5.09
N GLY A 80 2.67 17.60 5.97
CA GLY A 80 3.30 16.38 6.44
C GLY A 80 3.64 15.39 5.32
N LEU A 81 2.74 15.21 4.35
CA LEU A 81 2.95 14.37 3.17
C LEU A 81 4.09 14.91 2.29
N SER A 82 4.15 16.23 2.08
CA SER A 82 5.24 16.87 1.32
C SER A 82 6.59 16.68 2.02
N GLU A 83 6.65 16.93 3.33
CA GLU A 83 7.90 16.79 4.10
C GLU A 83 8.38 15.33 4.18
N ALA A 84 7.46 14.36 4.25
CA ALA A 84 7.80 12.93 4.19
C ALA A 84 8.40 12.55 2.83
N GLU A 85 7.87 13.10 1.75
CA GLU A 85 8.40 12.89 0.39
C GLU A 85 9.78 13.54 0.21
N ASP A 86 9.97 14.76 0.71
CA ASP A 86 11.25 15.45 0.71
C ASP A 86 12.28 14.67 1.52
N PHE A 87 11.92 14.20 2.72
CA PHE A 87 12.76 13.31 3.52
C PHE A 87 13.21 12.09 2.72
N PHE A 88 12.27 11.37 2.09
CA PHE A 88 12.59 10.16 1.35
C PHE A 88 13.57 10.45 0.21
N ARG A 89 13.31 11.49 -0.60
CA ARG A 89 14.18 11.88 -1.73
C ARG A 89 15.58 12.27 -1.27
N SER A 90 15.69 13.06 -0.21
CA SER A 90 17.00 13.46 0.33
C SER A 90 17.76 12.29 0.94
N ASN A 91 17.07 11.37 1.61
CA ASN A 91 17.71 10.24 2.28
C ASN A 91 18.20 9.15 1.30
N LEU A 92 17.52 8.96 0.16
CA LEU A 92 17.99 8.06 -0.90
C LEU A 92 19.36 8.44 -1.47
N GLY A 93 19.73 9.72 -1.45
CA GLY A 93 21.04 10.20 -1.89
C GLY A 93 22.15 10.11 -0.83
N SER A 94 21.84 9.61 0.37
CA SER A 94 22.81 9.59 1.48
C SER A 94 23.92 8.56 1.26
N LYS A 95 25.09 8.86 1.83
CA LYS A 95 26.25 7.96 1.77
C LYS A 95 25.89 6.61 2.42
N GLY A 96 26.07 5.53 1.67
CA GLY A 96 25.77 4.17 2.13
C GLY A 96 24.38 3.67 1.73
N ALA A 97 23.48 4.53 1.26
CA ALA A 97 22.18 4.11 0.75
C ALA A 97 22.35 3.08 -0.40
N PRO A 98 21.55 2.00 -0.39
CA PRO A 98 21.51 1.08 -1.51
C PRO A 98 20.99 1.80 -2.75
N ALA A 99 21.29 1.27 -3.93
CA ALA A 99 20.81 1.83 -5.18
C ALA A 99 19.33 1.49 -5.42
N LEU A 100 18.45 2.02 -4.56
CA LEU A 100 17.01 1.90 -4.68
C LEU A 100 16.53 2.72 -5.89
N LEU A 101 15.66 2.11 -6.69
CA LEU A 101 15.05 2.73 -7.87
C LEU A 101 13.55 2.93 -7.59
N PRO A 102 13.14 4.08 -7.00
CA PRO A 102 11.73 4.36 -6.81
C PRO A 102 11.03 4.46 -8.16
N ARG A 103 9.99 3.65 -8.36
CA ARG A 103 9.12 3.67 -9.55
C ARG A 103 7.93 4.58 -9.35
N HIS A 104 7.37 4.57 -8.14
CA HIS A 104 6.30 5.47 -7.73
C HIS A 104 6.56 5.97 -6.31
N VAL A 105 6.33 7.26 -6.09
CA VAL A 105 6.39 7.93 -4.79
C VAL A 105 5.12 8.75 -4.68
N VAL A 106 4.14 8.24 -3.93
CA VAL A 106 2.76 8.73 -4.04
C VAL A 106 2.18 9.05 -2.67
N PRO A 107 1.81 10.31 -2.42
CA PRO A 107 1.11 10.69 -1.22
C PRO A 107 -0.37 10.34 -1.32
N TYR A 108 -0.87 9.65 -0.31
CA TYR A 108 -2.24 9.19 -0.19
C TYR A 108 -2.88 9.74 1.09
N GLN A 109 -4.13 10.19 0.99
CA GLN A 109 -4.93 10.60 2.14
C GLN A 109 -6.02 9.57 2.38
N LYS A 110 -6.30 9.26 3.66
CA LYS A 110 -7.31 8.29 4.03
C LYS A 110 -8.67 8.66 3.44
N GLU A 111 -9.32 7.66 2.88
CA GLU A 111 -10.67 7.69 2.35
C GLU A 111 -11.46 6.53 2.96
N GLY A 112 -12.71 6.76 3.32
CA GLY A 112 -13.54 5.74 3.95
C GLY A 112 -13.29 5.53 5.47
N PRO A 113 -14.11 4.66 6.10
CA PRO A 113 -14.10 4.41 7.54
C PRO A 113 -12.88 3.58 7.99
N ALA A 114 -12.88 3.22 9.27
CA ALA A 114 -12.02 2.15 9.77
C ALA A 114 -12.68 0.79 9.47
N PHE A 115 -12.09 -0.01 8.58
CA PHE A 115 -12.59 -1.34 8.23
C PHE A 115 -11.93 -2.41 9.11
N THR A 116 -12.58 -2.76 10.21
CA THR A 116 -12.05 -3.68 11.23
C THR A 116 -12.89 -4.95 11.33
N THR A 117 -12.26 -6.02 11.81
CA THR A 117 -12.88 -7.29 12.21
C THR A 117 -12.46 -7.62 13.64
N GLU A 118 -12.98 -8.70 14.20
CA GLU A 118 -12.51 -9.30 15.45
C GLU A 118 -11.03 -9.74 15.39
N LEU A 119 -10.47 -9.83 14.18
CA LEU A 119 -9.09 -10.23 13.91
C LEU A 119 -8.16 -9.02 13.70
N THR A 120 -8.68 -7.79 13.66
CA THR A 120 -7.85 -6.59 13.51
C THR A 120 -6.85 -6.46 14.66
N GLY A 121 -5.62 -6.04 14.32
CA GLY A 121 -4.51 -5.90 15.28
C GLY A 121 -3.66 -7.18 15.43
N ARG A 122 -4.00 -8.26 14.72
CA ARG A 122 -3.13 -9.42 14.57
C ARG A 122 -1.80 -9.05 13.88
N PRO A 123 -0.74 -9.87 14.09
CA PRO A 123 0.54 -9.65 13.42
C PRO A 123 0.40 -9.64 11.89
N VAL A 124 0.86 -8.58 11.25
CA VAL A 124 0.80 -8.44 9.79
C VAL A 124 1.97 -9.19 9.15
N ARG A 125 1.68 -10.33 8.52
CA ARG A 125 2.65 -11.13 7.76
C ARG A 125 2.67 -10.76 6.28
N GLY A 126 1.55 -10.26 5.76
CA GLY A 126 1.50 -9.75 4.41
C GLY A 126 0.42 -8.71 4.17
N LEU A 127 0.53 -8.10 3.00
CA LEU A 127 -0.28 -6.97 2.55
C LEU A 127 -0.64 -7.16 1.08
N ASP A 128 -1.92 -7.11 0.77
CA ASP A 128 -2.40 -6.98 -0.61
C ASP A 128 -2.68 -5.50 -0.89
N ALA A 129 -2.04 -4.96 -1.92
CA ALA A 129 -2.20 -3.58 -2.34
C ALA A 129 -2.89 -3.52 -3.70
N VAL A 130 -4.03 -2.83 -3.76
CA VAL A 130 -4.90 -2.75 -4.94
C VAL A 130 -5.02 -1.30 -5.37
N PHE A 131 -4.54 -0.99 -6.58
CA PHE A 131 -4.52 0.34 -7.17
C PHE A 131 -5.60 0.41 -8.24
N THR A 132 -6.59 1.26 -8.02
CA THR A 132 -7.80 1.31 -8.85
C THR A 132 -8.19 2.74 -9.21
N ASN A 133 -8.81 2.87 -10.38
CA ASN A 133 -9.59 4.04 -10.78
C ASN A 133 -11.05 3.64 -10.95
N CYS A 134 -11.96 4.61 -10.92
CA CYS A 134 -13.27 4.41 -11.51
C CYS A 134 -13.12 4.40 -13.04
N SER A 135 -13.65 3.38 -13.72
CA SER A 135 -13.66 3.32 -15.20
C SER A 135 -14.57 4.37 -15.82
N ASP A 136 -15.55 4.86 -15.07
CA ASP A 136 -16.47 5.94 -15.45
C ASP A 136 -16.40 7.08 -14.40
N PRO A 137 -15.72 8.20 -14.70
CA PRO A 137 -15.61 9.32 -13.77
C PRO A 137 -16.95 9.91 -13.31
N ALA A 138 -18.04 9.75 -14.08
CA ALA A 138 -19.37 10.22 -13.68
C ALA A 138 -19.99 9.37 -12.55
N ARG A 139 -19.46 8.16 -12.33
CA ARG A 139 -19.92 7.20 -11.31
C ARG A 139 -18.99 7.10 -10.12
N GLU A 140 -18.06 8.04 -9.96
CA GLU A 140 -17.07 8.06 -8.87
C GLU A 140 -17.71 7.92 -7.48
N GLU A 141 -18.77 8.67 -7.22
CA GLU A 141 -19.47 8.64 -5.92
C GLU A 141 -20.15 7.28 -5.67
N GLU A 142 -20.69 6.67 -6.73
CA GLU A 142 -21.26 5.32 -6.67
C GLU A 142 -20.19 4.27 -6.41
N PHE A 143 -19.05 4.37 -7.11
CA PHE A 143 -17.87 3.54 -6.87
C PHE A 143 -17.40 3.65 -5.42
N ASP A 144 -17.34 4.87 -4.87
CA ASP A 144 -16.93 5.10 -3.49
C ASP A 144 -17.87 4.51 -2.46
N ARG A 145 -19.19 4.69 -2.67
CA ARG A 145 -20.20 4.07 -1.81
C ARG A 145 -20.14 2.55 -1.88
N TRP A 146 -20.06 1.98 -3.07
CA TRP A 146 -19.95 0.54 -3.25
C TRP A 146 -18.72 -0.03 -2.53
N TYR A 147 -17.56 0.63 -2.69
CA TYR A 147 -16.32 0.15 -2.08
C TYR A 147 -16.39 0.20 -0.55
N ASN A 148 -16.89 1.31 -0.01
CA ASN A 148 -16.93 1.57 1.43
C ASN A 148 -18.04 0.80 2.17
N LEU A 149 -19.16 0.51 1.51
CA LEU A 149 -20.29 -0.13 2.18
C LEU A 149 -20.33 -1.64 1.96
N LEU A 150 -19.82 -2.11 0.83
CA LEU A 150 -19.95 -3.51 0.41
C LEU A 150 -18.58 -4.16 0.19
N HIS A 151 -17.78 -3.65 -0.76
CA HIS A 151 -16.62 -4.40 -1.24
C HIS A 151 -15.57 -4.67 -0.17
N ALA A 152 -15.15 -3.64 0.57
CA ALA A 152 -14.14 -3.80 1.61
C ALA A 152 -14.59 -4.80 2.69
N ASN A 153 -15.86 -4.76 3.09
CA ASN A 153 -16.43 -5.69 4.06
C ASN A 153 -16.47 -7.12 3.53
N GLU A 154 -16.88 -7.34 2.28
CA GLU A 154 -16.87 -8.68 1.68
C GLU A 154 -15.46 -9.29 1.61
N VAL A 155 -14.43 -8.47 1.34
CA VAL A 155 -13.04 -8.93 1.38
C VAL A 155 -12.69 -9.40 2.80
N LEU A 156 -13.09 -8.66 3.83
CA LEU A 156 -12.84 -9.01 5.23
C LEU A 156 -13.67 -10.22 5.69
N ASP A 157 -14.91 -10.36 5.24
CA ASP A 157 -15.80 -11.50 5.55
C ASP A 157 -15.24 -12.83 5.02
N SER A 158 -14.37 -12.79 4.00
CA SER A 158 -13.66 -13.98 3.53
C SER A 158 -12.68 -14.55 4.57
N ARG A 159 -12.35 -13.79 5.62
CA ARG A 159 -11.37 -14.10 6.66
C ARG A 159 -9.95 -14.38 6.16
N MET A 160 -9.67 -14.10 4.89
CA MET A 160 -8.31 -14.15 4.34
C MET A 160 -7.52 -12.89 4.70
N PHE A 161 -8.22 -11.79 4.96
CA PHE A 161 -7.68 -10.50 5.41
C PHE A 161 -8.43 -10.04 6.65
N HIS A 162 -7.76 -9.35 7.55
CA HIS A 162 -8.32 -8.95 8.86
C HIS A 162 -8.47 -7.43 9.05
N THR A 163 -7.80 -6.64 8.21
CA THR A 163 -7.91 -5.18 8.23
C THR A 163 -7.90 -4.65 6.80
N ALA A 164 -8.75 -3.67 6.51
CA ALA A 164 -8.72 -2.96 5.23
C ALA A 164 -8.54 -1.45 5.43
N TYR A 165 -7.95 -0.83 4.41
CA TYR A 165 -7.72 0.60 4.36
C TYR A 165 -8.01 1.09 2.96
N ARG A 166 -8.51 2.31 2.86
CA ARG A 166 -8.75 2.96 1.59
C ARG A 166 -8.20 4.37 1.63
N PHE A 167 -7.64 4.79 0.51
CA PHE A 167 -7.00 6.08 0.35
C PHE A 167 -7.25 6.63 -1.05
N HIS A 168 -7.27 7.95 -1.16
CA HIS A 168 -7.21 8.65 -2.44
C HIS A 168 -5.85 9.35 -2.58
N ASN A 169 -5.36 9.41 -3.81
CA ASN A 169 -4.15 10.13 -4.16
C ASN A 169 -4.39 11.64 -4.05
N VAL A 170 -3.54 12.34 -3.30
CA VAL A 170 -3.70 13.81 -3.13
C VAL A 170 -3.20 14.62 -4.33
N ARG A 171 -2.52 13.98 -5.29
CA ARG A 171 -2.08 14.53 -6.57
C ARG A 171 -2.79 13.79 -7.71
N ARG A 172 -3.91 14.35 -8.16
CA ARG A 172 -4.85 13.72 -9.12
C ARG A 172 -4.23 13.32 -10.46
N ASP A 173 -3.05 13.85 -10.78
CA ASP A 173 -2.27 13.63 -11.99
C ASP A 173 -1.15 12.58 -11.84
N GLN A 174 -0.89 12.08 -10.62
CA GLN A 174 0.18 11.11 -10.39
C GLN A 174 -0.30 9.66 -10.46
N GLN A 175 0.48 8.87 -11.20
CA GLN A 175 0.40 7.41 -11.21
C GLN A 175 0.74 6.80 -9.84
N PRO A 176 0.33 5.54 -9.56
CA PRO A 176 -0.34 4.63 -10.49
C PRO A 176 -1.86 4.78 -10.54
N SER A 177 -2.53 5.23 -9.47
CA SER A 177 -3.99 5.31 -9.45
C SER A 177 -4.52 6.40 -8.52
N ARG A 178 -5.79 6.76 -8.76
CA ARG A 178 -6.56 7.66 -7.91
C ARG A 178 -6.88 7.04 -6.56
N HIS A 179 -7.27 5.77 -6.51
CA HIS A 179 -7.56 5.08 -5.25
C HIS A 179 -6.57 3.97 -4.99
N LEU A 180 -6.33 3.75 -3.70
CA LEU A 180 -5.55 2.66 -3.16
C LEU A 180 -6.37 1.97 -2.07
N ALA A 181 -6.48 0.66 -2.17
CA ALA A 181 -6.89 -0.18 -1.05
C ALA A 181 -5.72 -1.04 -0.58
N LEU A 182 -5.59 -1.17 0.74
CA LEU A 182 -4.61 -2.04 1.38
C LEU A 182 -5.34 -3.03 2.27
N TYR A 183 -5.01 -4.31 2.17
CA TYR A 183 -5.59 -5.38 2.97
C TYR A 183 -4.50 -6.14 3.72
N GLU A 184 -4.61 -6.22 5.04
CA GLU A 184 -3.64 -6.90 5.90
C GLU A 184 -4.05 -8.34 6.20
N THR A 185 -3.06 -9.22 6.27
CA THR A 185 -3.25 -10.62 6.65
C THR A 185 -2.13 -11.12 7.56
N ASP A 186 -2.49 -12.02 8.47
CA ASP A 186 -1.58 -12.83 9.29
C ASP A 186 -1.23 -14.17 8.62
N LEU A 187 -1.75 -14.42 7.42
CA LEU A 187 -1.51 -15.59 6.59
C LEU A 187 -0.35 -15.35 5.60
N ASN A 188 -0.02 -16.41 4.83
CA ASN A 188 0.72 -16.22 3.59
C ASN A 188 -0.15 -15.42 2.61
N VAL A 189 0.32 -14.25 2.19
CA VAL A 189 -0.46 -13.32 1.36
C VAL A 189 -0.79 -13.87 -0.03
N VAL A 190 0.06 -14.73 -0.60
CA VAL A 190 -0.21 -15.35 -1.91
C VAL A 190 -1.37 -16.33 -1.76
N ASP A 191 -1.32 -17.21 -0.75
CA ASP A 191 -2.39 -18.18 -0.50
C ASP A 191 -3.72 -17.50 -0.12
N ALA A 192 -3.65 -16.45 0.71
CA ALA A 192 -4.81 -15.66 1.11
C ALA A 192 -5.47 -14.99 -0.11
N LEU A 193 -4.66 -14.42 -0.98
CA LEU A 193 -5.10 -13.79 -2.21
C LEU A 193 -5.71 -14.80 -3.19
N ASP A 194 -5.04 -15.93 -3.42
CA ASP A 194 -5.52 -16.99 -4.31
C ASP A 194 -6.87 -17.54 -3.82
N ARG A 195 -7.02 -17.78 -2.51
CA ARG A 195 -8.30 -18.24 -1.94
C ARG A 195 -9.38 -17.19 -2.04
N HIS A 196 -9.07 -15.92 -1.79
CA HIS A 196 -10.03 -14.83 -1.92
C HIS A 196 -10.51 -14.67 -3.36
N LEU A 197 -9.59 -14.67 -4.33
CA LEU A 197 -9.91 -14.50 -5.75
C LEU A 197 -10.73 -15.67 -6.34
N ASN A 198 -10.49 -16.88 -5.84
CA ASN A 198 -11.22 -18.08 -6.28
C ASN A 198 -12.48 -18.36 -5.45
N SER A 199 -12.80 -17.53 -4.46
CA SER A 199 -14.04 -17.65 -3.69
C SER A 199 -15.21 -17.11 -4.49
N PRO A 200 -16.38 -17.80 -4.53
CA PRO A 200 -17.59 -17.27 -5.14
C PRO A 200 -18.12 -16.09 -4.30
N SER A 201 -17.67 -14.87 -4.57
CA SER A 201 -18.15 -13.67 -3.87
C SER A 201 -19.41 -13.09 -4.52
N ARG A 202 -20.27 -12.48 -3.70
CA ARG A 202 -21.54 -11.87 -4.16
C ARG A 202 -21.33 -10.52 -4.87
N ALA A 203 -20.30 -9.71 -4.54
CA ALA A 203 -20.04 -8.44 -5.22
C ALA A 203 -19.41 -8.55 -6.62
N GLN A 204 -18.95 -9.74 -7.05
CA GLN A 204 -18.38 -9.94 -8.40
C GLN A 204 -19.36 -9.58 -9.54
N ARG A 205 -20.66 -9.41 -9.28
CA ARG A 205 -21.65 -9.01 -10.31
C ARG A 205 -21.75 -7.50 -10.54
N PHE A 206 -21.41 -6.66 -9.55
CA PHE A 206 -21.32 -5.19 -9.73
C PHE A 206 -19.91 -4.77 -10.23
N TYR A 207 -18.93 -5.62 -9.94
CA TYR A 207 -17.49 -5.50 -10.14
C TYR A 207 -17.02 -5.19 -11.58
N VAL A 208 -17.77 -5.59 -12.60
CA VAL A 208 -17.21 -5.68 -13.97
C VAL A 208 -17.17 -4.33 -14.71
N ASN A 209 -18.01 -3.36 -14.35
CA ASN A 209 -18.21 -2.18 -15.19
C ASN A 209 -17.67 -0.85 -14.63
N THR A 210 -17.38 -0.76 -13.32
CA THR A 210 -16.93 0.51 -12.68
C THR A 210 -15.50 0.45 -12.12
N LEU A 211 -14.94 -0.74 -11.90
CA LEU A 211 -13.59 -0.89 -11.33
C LEU A 211 -12.55 -1.04 -12.46
N ALA A 212 -11.70 -0.04 -12.62
CA ALA A 212 -10.50 -0.12 -13.45
C ALA A 212 -9.28 -0.44 -12.58
N ARG A 213 -8.87 -1.72 -12.55
CA ARG A 213 -7.66 -2.15 -11.84
C ARG A 213 -6.43 -1.69 -12.64
N VAL A 214 -5.61 -0.83 -12.03
CA VAL A 214 -4.36 -0.34 -12.63
C VAL A 214 -3.20 -1.25 -12.26
N MET A 215 -3.13 -1.66 -10.99
CA MET A 215 -2.10 -2.54 -10.47
C MET A 215 -2.63 -3.29 -9.25
N ARG A 216 -2.14 -4.49 -9.02
CA ARG A 216 -2.24 -5.19 -7.72
C ARG A 216 -0.86 -5.70 -7.33
N GLY A 217 -0.60 -5.91 -6.05
CA GLY A 217 0.59 -6.63 -5.60
C GLY A 217 0.39 -7.25 -4.23
N ALA A 218 0.87 -8.49 -4.07
CA ALA A 218 0.97 -9.17 -2.79
C ALA A 218 2.38 -8.98 -2.22
N PHE A 219 2.47 -8.50 -1.00
CA PHE A 219 3.74 -8.16 -0.35
C PHE A 219 3.86 -8.84 1.01
N VAL A 220 5.04 -9.40 1.27
CA VAL A 220 5.42 -10.02 2.55
C VAL A 220 6.12 -8.99 3.41
N SER A 221 5.77 -8.92 4.69
CA SER A 221 6.41 -8.03 5.65
C SER A 221 7.91 -8.34 5.77
N LEU A 222 8.76 -7.30 5.72
CA LEU A 222 10.22 -7.44 5.86
C LEU A 222 10.71 -7.33 7.30
N ARG A 223 9.79 -7.32 8.27
CA ARG A 223 10.13 -7.18 9.68
C ARG A 223 11.11 -8.28 10.13
N PRO A 224 12.08 -7.94 10.98
CA PRO A 224 12.92 -8.93 11.63
C PRO A 224 12.10 -9.85 12.56
#